data_AF-A0A2R7P6C1-F1
#
_entry.id   AF-A0A2R7P6C1-F1
#
_cell.length_a   1.000
_cell.length_b   1.000
_cell.length_c   1.000
_cell.angle_alpha   90.00
_cell.angle_beta   90.00
_cell.angle_gamma   90.00
#
_symmetry.space_group_name_H-M   'P 1'
#
loop_
_entity.id
_entity.type
_entity.pdbx_description
1 polymer ?
#
loop_
_entity_poly.entity_id
_entity_poly.type
_entity_poly.pdbx_seq_one_letter_code
_entity_poly.pdbx_strand_id
1 'polypeptide(L)'
;MFFHAPRDIYGPELLRMFIDELGGPKKVYKYLGVSERTVWHWLSAGRAPRAAVLALFWESRWGRSQIFTEQVNEIRLLYRQVCILQEQYQKAKDIITGLRAMHAGSANEPLFDELPDLSHRQAPSFDADAFAPMPLDASVPTRDAAPAPVSARAAQAMQALDRTRAAAGR
;
A
#
# COMPACT_ATOMS: atom_id res chain seq x y z
N MET A 1 -2.23 -3.67 1.15
CA MET A 1 -1.29 -4.02 2.23
C MET A 1 -1.16 -5.54 2.29
N PHE A 2 0.00 -6.10 1.95
CA PHE A 2 0.22 -7.54 1.97
C PHE A 2 1.23 -7.88 3.08
N PHE A 3 0.76 -8.42 4.19
CA PHE A 3 1.63 -8.97 5.22
C PHE A 3 2.16 -10.33 4.73
N HIS A 4 3.45 -10.58 4.90
CA HIS A 4 4.06 -11.83 4.45
C HIS A 4 4.43 -12.70 5.64
N ALA A 5 3.88 -13.91 5.66
CA ALA A 5 4.32 -14.90 6.62
C ALA A 5 5.79 -15.25 6.34
N PRO A 6 6.64 -15.29 7.37
CA PRO A 6 8.01 -15.76 7.22
C PRO A 6 8.06 -17.14 6.55
N ARG A 7 8.97 -17.31 5.59
CA ARG A 7 9.05 -18.54 4.78
C ARG A 7 9.43 -19.77 5.61
N ASP A 8 10.19 -19.53 6.68
CA ASP A 8 10.81 -20.58 7.50
C ASP A 8 9.90 -21.07 8.64
N ILE A 9 8.67 -20.55 8.75
CA ILE A 9 7.70 -21.04 9.74
C ILE A 9 7.05 -22.31 9.20
N TYR A 10 7.65 -23.45 9.54
CA TYR A 10 7.14 -24.78 9.25
C TYR A 10 7.66 -25.81 10.27
N GLY A 11 6.97 -26.94 10.38
CA GLY A 11 7.42 -28.10 11.14
C GLY A 11 6.61 -28.43 12.40
N PRO A 12 6.84 -29.62 12.97
CA PRO A 12 6.05 -30.12 14.11
C PRO A 12 6.37 -29.40 15.43
N GLU A 13 7.61 -28.95 15.63
CA GLU A 13 8.01 -28.24 16.85
C GLU A 13 7.33 -26.87 16.95
N LEU A 14 7.28 -26.11 15.85
CA LEU A 14 6.56 -24.85 15.80
C LEU A 14 5.05 -25.04 15.97
N LEU A 15 4.49 -26.10 15.37
CA LEU A 15 3.08 -26.45 15.61
C LEU A 15 2.82 -26.64 17.11
N ARG A 16 3.67 -27.40 17.79
CA ARG A 16 3.53 -27.66 19.23
C ARG A 16 3.67 -26.38 20.06
N MET A 17 4.65 -25.55 19.75
CA MET A 17 4.84 -24.25 20.39
C MET A 17 3.59 -23.36 20.28
N PHE A 18 2.98 -23.25 19.08
CA PHE A 18 1.77 -22.44 18.91
C PHE A 18 0.54 -23.07 19.57
N ILE A 19 0.44 -24.41 19.56
CA ILE A 19 -0.64 -25.11 20.26
C ILE A 19 -0.57 -24.83 21.77
N ASP A 20 0.63 -24.87 22.35
CA ASP A 20 0.83 -24.63 23.78
C ASP A 20 0.49 -23.17 24.14
N GLU A 21 0.86 -22.22 23.29
CA GLU A 21 0.52 -20.79 23.47
C GLU A 21 -1.00 -20.54 23.39
N LEU A 22 -1.70 -21.20 22.47
CA LEU A 22 -3.15 -21.03 22.24
C LEU A 22 -4.02 -21.81 23.23
N GLY A 23 -3.42 -22.43 24.25
CA GLY A 23 -4.12 -23.12 25.33
C GLY A 23 -4.45 -24.58 25.02
N GLY A 24 -3.63 -25.23 24.20
CA GLY A 24 -3.59 -26.68 24.00
C GLY A 24 -4.43 -27.20 22.83
N PRO A 25 -4.31 -28.52 22.52
CA PRO A 25 -4.89 -29.13 21.32
C PRO A 25 -6.43 -29.07 21.31
N LYS A 26 -7.07 -29.05 22.49
CA LYS A 26 -8.52 -28.94 22.66
C LYS A 26 -9.10 -27.57 22.28
N LYS A 27 -8.31 -26.51 22.25
CA LYS A 27 -8.78 -25.19 21.80
C LYS A 27 -8.46 -24.97 20.33
N VAL A 28 -7.31 -25.48 19.90
CA VAL A 28 -6.76 -25.30 18.56
C VAL A 28 -7.62 -25.87 17.44
N TYR A 29 -8.32 -27.00 17.68
CA TYR A 29 -9.17 -27.60 16.65
C TYR A 29 -10.28 -26.64 16.16
N LYS A 30 -10.77 -25.75 17.04
CA LYS A 30 -11.80 -24.75 16.69
C LYS A 30 -11.24 -23.67 15.77
N TYR A 31 -10.03 -23.17 16.04
CA TYR A 31 -9.37 -22.16 15.20
C TYR A 31 -9.05 -22.71 13.80
N LEU A 32 -8.69 -23.99 13.72
CA LEU A 32 -8.32 -24.63 12.46
C LEU A 32 -9.50 -25.22 11.68
N GLY A 33 -10.69 -25.33 12.28
CA GLY A 33 -11.85 -25.94 11.63
C GLY A 33 -11.67 -27.44 11.32
N VAL A 34 -10.86 -28.15 12.11
CA VAL A 34 -10.58 -29.58 11.95
C VAL A 34 -10.98 -30.38 13.19
N SER A 35 -11.02 -31.72 13.10
CA SER A 35 -11.28 -32.55 14.27
C SER A 35 -10.07 -32.58 15.24
N GLU A 36 -10.33 -32.75 16.53
CA GLU A 36 -9.28 -32.90 17.55
C GLU A 36 -8.33 -34.07 17.20
N ARG A 37 -8.88 -35.18 16.68
CA ARG A 37 -8.10 -36.36 16.25
C ARG A 37 -7.08 -36.02 15.18
N THR A 38 -7.42 -35.10 14.27
CA THR A 38 -6.54 -34.67 13.19
C THR A 38 -5.33 -33.91 13.74
N VAL A 39 -5.55 -33.03 14.73
CA VAL A 39 -4.48 -32.28 15.41
C VAL A 39 -3.54 -33.24 16.15
N TRP A 40 -4.11 -34.20 16.89
CA TRP A 40 -3.31 -35.23 17.56
C TRP A 40 -2.52 -36.09 16.59
N HIS A 41 -3.11 -36.45 15.45
CA HIS A 41 -2.43 -37.21 14.41
C HIS A 41 -1.21 -36.46 13.86
N TRP A 42 -1.33 -35.17 13.58
CA TRP A 42 -0.21 -34.35 13.12
C TRP A 42 0.93 -34.26 14.14
N LEU A 43 0.57 -34.14 15.43
CA LEU A 43 1.54 -34.16 16.52
C LEU A 43 2.25 -35.52 16.64
N SER A 44 1.51 -36.63 16.58
CA SER A 44 2.10 -37.97 16.71
C SER A 44 2.92 -38.39 15.49
N ALA A 45 2.50 -38.00 14.28
CA ALA A 45 3.16 -38.37 13.04
C ALA A 45 4.34 -37.46 12.70
N GLY A 46 4.50 -36.34 13.41
CA GLY A 46 5.51 -35.32 13.12
C GLY A 46 5.32 -34.63 11.76
N ARG A 47 4.14 -34.76 11.16
CA ARG A 47 3.82 -34.24 9.82
C ARG A 47 2.65 -33.26 9.91
N ALA A 48 3.00 -32.00 10.15
CA ALA A 48 2.05 -30.91 10.18
C ALA A 48 1.96 -30.23 8.79
N PRO A 49 0.77 -30.01 8.23
CA PRO A 49 0.63 -29.23 7.02
C PRO A 49 1.04 -27.77 7.29
N ARG A 50 1.84 -27.19 6.39
CA ARG A 50 2.34 -25.81 6.52
C ARG A 50 1.20 -24.79 6.70
N ALA A 51 0.08 -24.99 6.01
CA ALA A 51 -1.09 -24.14 6.13
C ALA A 51 -1.64 -24.07 7.57
N ALA A 52 -1.65 -25.20 8.31
CA ALA A 52 -2.12 -25.22 9.69
C ALA A 52 -1.14 -24.49 10.62
N VAL A 53 0.18 -24.68 10.43
CA VAL A 53 1.20 -23.97 11.21
C VAL A 53 1.09 -22.46 10.98
N LEU A 54 0.89 -22.03 9.73
CA LEU A 54 0.72 -20.62 9.39
C LEU A 54 -0.58 -20.02 9.95
N ALA A 55 -1.69 -20.75 9.90
CA ALA A 55 -2.93 -20.29 10.51
C ALA A 55 -2.77 -20.06 12.02
N LEU A 56 -2.12 -20.98 12.74
CA LEU A 56 -1.84 -20.81 14.16
C LEU A 56 -0.83 -19.71 14.44
N PHE A 57 0.16 -19.53 13.57
CA PHE A 57 1.10 -18.42 13.68
C PHE A 57 0.38 -17.08 13.65
N TRP A 58 -0.55 -16.86 12.72
CA TRP A 58 -1.31 -15.61 12.64
C TRP A 58 -2.22 -15.39 13.85
N GLU A 59 -2.73 -16.46 14.44
CA GLU A 59 -3.50 -16.40 15.69
C GLU A 59 -2.64 -16.31 16.95
N SER A 60 -1.33 -16.55 16.87
CA SER A 60 -0.43 -16.42 18.01
C SER A 60 -0.10 -14.96 18.33
N ARG A 61 0.47 -14.70 19.50
CA ARG A 61 1.00 -13.38 19.87
C ARG A 61 2.09 -12.92 18.90
N TRP A 62 2.86 -13.84 18.33
CA TRP A 62 3.94 -13.54 17.39
C TRP A 62 3.41 -12.96 16.08
N GLY A 63 2.43 -13.63 15.47
CA GLY A 63 1.79 -13.16 14.24
C GLY A 63 1.09 -11.81 14.45
N ARG A 64 0.36 -11.65 15.55
CA ARG A 64 -0.26 -10.37 15.92
C ARG A 64 0.78 -9.24 16.10
N SER A 65 1.89 -9.53 16.76
CA SER A 65 2.99 -8.57 16.95
C SER A 65 3.63 -8.15 15.63
N GLN A 66 3.81 -9.10 14.71
CA GLN A 66 4.35 -8.80 13.37
C GLN A 66 3.41 -7.87 12.60
N ILE A 67 2.10 -8.16 12.57
CA ILE A 67 1.10 -7.31 11.91
C ILE A 67 1.14 -5.89 12.50
N PHE A 68 1.11 -5.77 13.83
CA PHE A 68 1.13 -4.48 14.50
C PHE A 68 2.39 -3.66 14.17
N THR A 69 3.55 -4.34 14.17
CA THR A 69 4.83 -3.69 13.86
C THR A 69 4.89 -3.22 12.41
N GLU A 70 4.44 -4.05 11.46
CA GLU A 70 4.38 -3.69 10.04
C GLU A 70 3.42 -2.52 9.80
N GLN A 71 2.24 -2.51 10.43
CA GLN A 71 1.30 -1.39 10.37
C GLN A 71 1.90 -0.09 10.87
N VAL A 72 2.51 -0.09 12.06
CA VAL A 72 3.12 1.12 12.63
C VAL A 72 4.27 1.62 11.76
N ASN A 73 5.08 0.71 11.20
CA ASN A 73 6.18 1.09 10.32
C ASN A 73 5.69 1.69 8.99
N GLU A 74 4.63 1.12 8.39
CA GLU A 74 4.04 1.65 7.17
C GLU A 74 3.45 3.05 7.39
N ILE A 75 2.70 3.23 8.47
CA ILE A 75 2.13 4.55 8.83
C ILE A 75 3.25 5.59 9.01
N ARG A 76 4.33 5.24 9.73
CA ARG A 76 5.48 6.14 9.93
C ARG A 76 6.17 6.48 8.61
N LEU A 77 6.34 5.51 7.72
CA LEU A 77 6.96 5.71 6.42
C LEU A 77 6.11 6.65 5.55
N LEU A 78 4.80 6.39 5.45
CA LEU A 78 3.87 7.24 4.69
C LEU A 78 3.82 8.66 5.25
N TYR A 79 3.72 8.80 6.57
CA TYR A 79 3.75 10.11 7.22
C TYR A 79 5.02 10.88 6.88
N ARG A 80 6.19 10.23 6.96
CA ARG A 80 7.46 10.87 6.62
C ARG A 80 7.53 11.29 5.16
N GLN A 81 7.03 10.46 4.24
CA GLN A 81 6.97 10.78 2.82
C GLN A 81 6.11 12.00 2.56
N VAL A 82 4.93 12.08 3.19
CA VAL A 82 4.03 13.24 3.08
C VAL A 82 4.70 14.51 3.61
N CYS A 83 5.36 14.46 4.77
CA CYS A 83 6.07 15.63 5.31
C CYS A 83 7.17 16.11 4.35
N ILE A 84 7.98 15.20 3.82
CA ILE A 84 9.04 15.56 2.86
C ILE A 84 8.41 16.19 1.61
N LEU A 85 7.34 15.61 1.08
CA LEU A 85 6.68 16.12 -0.11
C LEU A 85 6.11 17.53 0.12
N GLN A 86 5.51 17.78 1.28
CA GLN A 86 5.02 19.10 1.68
C GLN A 86 6.16 20.12 1.78
N GLU A 87 7.29 19.76 2.40
CA GLU A 87 8.46 20.63 2.48
C GLU A 87 9.03 20.98 1.10
N GLN A 88 9.13 20.01 0.20
CA GLN A 88 9.62 20.23 -1.16
C GLN A 88 8.65 21.08 -1.98
N TYR A 89 7.35 20.85 -1.84
CA TYR A 89 6.32 21.66 -2.49
C TYR A 89 6.38 23.12 -2.02
N GLN A 90 6.51 23.35 -0.71
CA GLN A 90 6.63 24.69 -0.16
C GLN A 90 7.89 25.39 -0.67
N LYS A 91 9.05 24.72 -0.66
CA LYS A 91 10.29 25.29 -1.21
C LYS A 91 10.16 25.66 -2.68
N ALA A 92 9.54 24.79 -3.49
CA ALA A 92 9.32 25.06 -4.90
C ALA A 92 8.38 26.27 -5.11
N LYS A 93 7.31 26.35 -4.32
CA LYS A 93 6.37 27.49 -4.31
C LYS A 93 7.07 28.80 -3.94
N ASP A 94 7.92 28.78 -2.93
CA ASP A 94 8.68 29.95 -2.47
C ASP A 94 9.66 30.43 -3.55
N ILE A 95 10.37 29.50 -4.21
CA ILE A 95 11.26 29.81 -5.34
C ILE A 95 10.48 30.45 -6.49
N ILE A 96 9.35 29.86 -6.89
CA ILE A 96 8.51 30.40 -7.98
C ILE A 96 7.98 31.78 -7.60
N THR A 97 7.54 31.98 -6.37
CA THR A 97 7.04 33.26 -5.89
C THR A 97 8.14 34.32 -5.88
N GLY A 98 9.35 33.95 -5.44
CA GLY A 98 10.53 34.82 -5.49
C GLY A 98 10.90 35.21 -6.91
N LEU A 99 10.92 34.24 -7.85
CA LEU A 99 11.19 34.50 -9.27
C LEU A 99 10.12 35.41 -9.89
N ARG A 100 8.83 35.19 -9.56
CA ARG A 100 7.72 36.06 -10.00
C ARG A 100 7.93 37.50 -9.53
N ALA A 101 8.30 37.69 -8.27
CA ALA A 101 8.57 39.03 -7.73
C ALA A 101 9.73 39.74 -8.44
N MET A 102 10.76 39.01 -8.90
CA MET A 102 11.90 39.59 -9.64
C MET A 102 11.60 39.87 -11.11
N HIS A 103 10.64 39.18 -11.73
CA HIS A 103 10.34 39.25 -13.16
C HIS A 103 8.99 39.89 -13.52
N ALA A 104 8.43 40.72 -12.62
CA ALA A 104 7.21 41.48 -12.89
C ALA A 104 7.42 42.46 -14.06
N GLY A 105 7.01 42.07 -15.28
CA GLY A 105 7.03 42.91 -16.48
C GLY A 105 7.92 42.45 -17.65
N SER A 106 8.46 41.23 -17.65
CA SER A 106 9.14 40.68 -18.84
C SER A 106 8.15 40.06 -19.82
N ALA A 107 8.33 40.25 -21.14
CA ALA A 107 7.44 39.69 -22.17
C ALA A 107 7.40 38.14 -22.22
N ASN A 108 8.32 37.45 -21.54
CA ASN A 108 8.37 35.99 -21.38
C ASN A 108 7.96 35.55 -19.97
N GLU A 109 7.06 36.28 -19.32
CA GLU A 109 6.58 35.88 -18.01
C GLU A 109 5.96 34.47 -18.10
N PRO A 110 6.44 33.50 -17.31
CA PRO A 110 5.91 32.16 -17.38
C PRO A 110 4.46 32.18 -16.88
N LEU A 111 3.55 31.66 -17.70
CA LEU A 111 2.15 31.50 -17.31
C LEU A 111 2.07 30.41 -16.24
N PHE A 112 2.02 30.83 -14.98
CA PHE A 112 1.81 29.92 -13.86
C PHE A 112 0.32 29.94 -13.50
N ASP A 113 -0.45 28.99 -14.05
CA ASP A 113 -1.77 28.68 -13.49
C ASP A 113 -1.59 28.39 -11.99
N GLU A 114 -2.47 28.94 -11.15
CA GLU A 114 -2.37 28.76 -9.71
C GLU A 114 -2.39 27.26 -9.39
N LEU A 115 -1.24 26.76 -8.92
CA LEU A 115 -1.13 25.38 -8.49
C LEU A 115 -2.13 25.16 -7.35
N PRO A 116 -2.94 24.09 -7.41
CA PRO A 116 -3.94 23.82 -6.39
C PRO A 116 -3.27 23.76 -5.03
N ASP A 117 -3.91 24.37 -4.04
CA ASP A 117 -3.38 24.39 -2.69
C ASP A 117 -3.50 22.99 -2.06
N LEU A 118 -2.43 22.22 -2.15
CA LEU A 118 -2.34 20.89 -1.56
C LEU A 118 -2.12 20.95 -0.05
N SER A 119 -2.12 22.14 0.57
CA SER A 119 -2.08 22.29 2.03
C SER A 119 -3.42 21.94 2.71
N HIS A 120 -4.21 21.04 2.09
CA HIS A 120 -5.34 20.34 2.71
C HIS A 120 -4.88 19.65 3.99
N ARG A 121 -4.86 20.43 5.07
CA ARG A 121 -4.88 19.98 6.45
C ARG A 121 -6.32 19.57 6.72
N GLN A 122 -6.72 18.44 6.16
CA GLN A 122 -7.96 17.81 6.60
C GLN A 122 -7.75 17.51 8.09
N ALA A 123 -8.51 18.18 8.96
CA ALA A 123 -8.52 17.84 10.38
C ALA A 123 -8.84 16.34 10.46
N PRO A 124 -8.05 15.53 11.18
CA PRO A 124 -8.34 14.12 11.25
C PRO A 124 -9.68 13.96 12.00
N SER A 125 -10.74 13.63 11.26
CA SER A 125 -12.04 13.30 11.82
C SER A 125 -11.94 11.88 12.38
N PHE A 126 -11.41 11.76 13.60
CA PHE A 126 -11.49 10.53 14.37
C PHE A 126 -12.87 10.48 15.05
N ASP A 127 -13.94 10.34 14.26
CA ASP A 127 -15.24 9.98 14.83
C ASP A 127 -15.12 8.55 15.36
N ALA A 128 -15.32 8.36 16.67
CA ALA A 128 -15.17 7.07 17.36
C ALA A 128 -16.11 5.97 16.83
N ASP A 129 -17.16 6.35 16.09
CA ASP A 129 -18.14 5.47 15.47
C ASP A 129 -17.92 5.25 13.97
N ALA A 130 -16.92 5.91 13.37
CA ALA A 130 -16.59 5.73 11.96
C ALA A 130 -15.74 4.47 11.79
N PHE A 131 -16.41 3.40 11.37
CA PHE A 131 -15.78 2.18 10.84
C PHE A 131 -14.57 2.56 9.99
N ALA A 132 -13.42 1.94 10.27
CA ALA A 132 -12.17 2.20 9.56
C ALA A 132 -12.45 2.33 8.06
N PRO A 133 -11.99 3.41 7.38
CA PRO A 133 -12.33 3.64 5.99
C PRO A 133 -11.94 2.37 5.22
N MET A 134 -12.96 1.70 4.65
CA MET A 134 -12.73 0.56 3.78
C MET A 134 -11.70 0.96 2.72
N PRO A 135 -10.87 0.02 2.26
CA PRO A 135 -9.92 0.32 1.20
C PRO A 135 -10.69 1.00 0.07
N LEU A 136 -10.25 2.22 -0.30
CA LEU A 136 -10.80 2.98 -1.42
C LEU A 136 -11.06 2.00 -2.56
N ASP A 137 -12.34 1.77 -2.89
CA ASP A 137 -12.70 0.98 -4.05
C ASP A 137 -11.93 1.58 -5.22
N ALA A 138 -11.06 0.77 -5.83
CA ALA A 138 -10.27 1.20 -6.96
C ALA A 138 -11.25 1.70 -8.02
N SER A 139 -11.31 3.02 -8.20
CA SER A 139 -12.24 3.64 -9.14
C SER A 139 -12.08 2.92 -10.48
N VAL A 140 -13.14 2.27 -10.94
CA VAL A 140 -13.18 1.60 -12.23
C VAL A 140 -12.64 2.58 -13.26
N PRO A 141 -11.61 2.23 -14.05
CA PRO A 141 -11.07 3.15 -15.03
C PRO A 141 -12.22 3.57 -15.95
N THR A 142 -12.54 4.87 -15.95
CA THR A 142 -13.58 5.46 -16.79
C THR A 142 -13.19 5.21 -18.25
N ARG A 143 -13.72 4.14 -18.83
CA ARG A 143 -13.40 3.68 -20.20
C ARG A 143 -13.81 4.68 -21.27
N ASP A 144 -14.68 5.63 -20.91
CA ASP A 144 -15.30 6.57 -21.85
C ASP A 144 -14.86 8.03 -21.66
N ALA A 145 -13.78 8.29 -20.92
CA ALA A 145 -13.22 9.63 -20.85
C ALA A 145 -12.64 10.01 -22.22
N ALA A 146 -13.23 11.03 -22.86
CA ALA A 146 -12.67 11.62 -24.07
C ALA A 146 -11.19 11.98 -23.84
N PRO A 147 -10.29 11.68 -24.79
CA PRO A 147 -8.87 11.94 -24.61
C PRO A 147 -8.68 13.42 -24.29
N ALA A 148 -7.94 13.69 -23.20
CA ALA A 148 -7.61 15.05 -22.80
C ALA A 148 -7.05 15.82 -24.01
N PRO A 149 -7.42 17.11 -24.20
CA PRO A 149 -6.98 17.88 -25.35
C PRO A 149 -5.45 17.93 -25.38
N VAL A 150 -4.88 17.20 -26.34
CA VAL A 150 -3.43 17.10 -26.50
C VAL A 150 -2.94 18.34 -27.26
N SER A 151 -1.85 18.96 -26.79
CA SER A 151 -1.27 20.11 -27.49
C SER A 151 -0.83 19.73 -28.92
N ALA A 152 -0.88 20.69 -29.86
CA ALA A 152 -0.54 20.45 -31.27
C ALA A 152 0.87 19.85 -31.45
N ARG A 153 1.80 20.20 -30.56
CA ARG A 153 3.18 19.67 -30.55
C ARG A 153 3.23 18.20 -30.13
N ALA A 154 2.44 17.81 -29.13
CA ALA A 154 2.36 16.42 -28.68
C ALA A 154 1.67 15.54 -29.73
N ALA A 155 0.65 16.04 -30.43
CA ALA A 155 0.04 15.34 -31.56
C ALA A 155 1.04 15.08 -32.71
N GLN A 156 1.87 16.07 -33.07
CA GLN A 156 2.92 15.89 -34.08
C GLN A 156 3.99 14.87 -33.64
N ALA A 157 4.37 14.86 -32.36
CA ALA A 157 5.34 13.90 -31.83
C ALA A 157 4.79 12.47 -31.86
N MET A 158 3.51 12.27 -31.51
CA MET A 158 2.86 10.95 -31.60
C MET A 158 2.78 10.46 -33.05
N GLN A 159 2.42 11.34 -33.99
CA GLN A 159 2.40 10.99 -35.42
C GLN A 159 3.78 10.63 -35.97
N ALA A 160 4.84 11.30 -35.52
CA ALA A 160 6.20 10.96 -35.89
C ALA A 160 6.61 9.58 -35.36
N LEU A 161 6.18 9.24 -34.14
CA LEU A 161 6.48 7.97 -33.47
C LEU A 161 5.71 6.79 -34.09
N ASP A 162 4.49 7.02 -34.56
CA ASP A 162 3.72 6.01 -35.28
C ASP A 162 4.30 5.74 -36.67
N ARG A 163 4.82 6.77 -37.36
CA ARG A 163 5.55 6.59 -38.62
C ARG A 163 6.81 5.77 -38.46
N THR A 164 7.59 5.98 -37.38
CA THR A 164 8.80 5.20 -37.14
C THR A 164 8.47 3.75 -36.76
N ARG A 165 7.40 3.51 -35.99
CA ARG A 165 6.90 2.15 -35.71
C ARG A 165 6.43 1.43 -36.97
N ALA A 166 5.71 2.11 -37.86
CA ALA A 166 5.26 1.53 -39.13
C ALA A 166 6.42 1.21 -40.08
N ALA A 167 7.50 2.00 -40.03
CA ALA A 167 8.72 1.74 -40.80
C ALA A 167 9.57 0.59 -40.22
N ALA A 168 9.56 0.39 -38.90
CA ALA A 168 10.28 -0.70 -38.23
C ALA A 168 9.57 -2.07 -38.31
N GLY A 169 8.29 -2.09 -38.70
CA GLY A 169 7.49 -3.30 -38.85
C GLY A 169 7.43 -3.89 -40.26
N ARG A 170 8.30 -3.44 -41.18
CA ARG A 170 8.45 -4.00 -42.54
C ARG A 170 9.83 -4.58 -42.75
#